data_AF-A0A1Y1VBX3-F1
#
_entry.id   AF-A0A1Y1VBX3-F1
#
_cell.length_a   1.000
_cell.length_b   1.000
_cell.length_c   1.000
_cell.angle_alpha   90.00
_cell.angle_beta   90.00
_cell.angle_gamma   90.00
#
_symmetry.space_group_name_H-M   'P 1'
#
loop_
_entity.id
_entity.type
_entity.pdbx_description
1 polymer ?
#
loop_
_entity_poly.entity_id
_entity_poly.type
_entity_poly.pdbx_seq_one_letter_code
_entity_poly.pdbx_strand_id
1 'polypeptide(L)' 'MIFDFAGEVYLWQGKNSSLNARSIGIKFAQKIFSDYKRPSWASLRKINEGHEQILFQEKFKDSFYFF' A
#
# COMPACT_ATOMS: atom_id res chain seq x y z
N MET A 1 -3.29 3.77 4.83
CA MET A 1 -4.06 2.51 4.74
C MET A 1 -3.14 1.41 4.25
N ILE A 2 -3.42 0.15 4.60
CA ILE A 2 -2.66 -1.01 4.12
C ILE A 2 -3.62 -1.89 3.33
N PHE A 3 -3.22 -2.27 2.13
CA PHE A 3 -3.97 -3.18 1.25
C PHE A 3 -3.12 -4.42 1.00
N ASP A 4 -3.68 -5.61 1.24
CA ASP A 4 -2.98 -6.89 1.09
C ASP A 4 -3.68 -7.73 0.02
N PHE A 5 -2.98 -7.99 -1.08
CA PHE A 5 -3.42 -8.80 -2.20
C PHE A 5 -2.62 -10.11 -2.31
N ALA A 6 -2.12 -10.62 -1.17
CA ALA A 6 -1.24 -11.77 -1.01
C ALA A 6 0.15 -11.62 -1.64
N GLY A 7 0.20 -11.48 -2.98
CA GLY A 7 1.42 -11.26 -3.75
C GLY A 7 1.91 -9.81 -3.76
N GLU A 8 1.05 -8.86 -3.44
CA GLU A 8 1.40 -7.44 -3.37
C GLU A 8 0.75 -6.82 -2.13
N VAL A 9 1.54 -6.09 -1.35
CA VAL A 9 1.06 -5.31 -0.21
C VAL A 9 1.37 -3.85 -0.47
N TYR A 10 0.38 -2.99 -0.28
CA TYR A 10 0.49 -1.56 -0.51
C TYR A 10 0.24 -0.78 0.77
N LEU A 11 1.21 0.05 1.17
CA LEU A 11 1.02 1.09 2.18
C LEU A 11 0.69 2.42 1.48
N TRP A 12 -0.57 2.81 1.51
CA TRP A 12 -1.03 4.10 1.00
C TRP A 12 -0.95 5.17 2.09
N GLN A 13 -0.25 6.28 1.82
CA GLN A 13 -0.04 7.40 2.73
C GLN A 13 -0.79 8.64 2.25
N GLY A 14 -1.80 9.05 3.02
CA GLY A 14 -2.53 10.28 2.76
C GLY A 14 -1.67 11.53 2.93
N LYS A 15 -1.88 12.54 2.09
CA LYS A 15 -1.13 13.80 2.07
C LYS A 15 -1.16 14.52 3.42
N ASN A 16 -2.30 14.45 4.12
CA ASN A 16 -2.51 15.10 5.42
C ASN A 16 -2.25 14.19 6.63
N SER A 17 -1.74 12.98 6.42
CA SER A 17 -1.39 12.09 7.52
C SER A 17 -0.22 12.64 8.35
N SER A 18 -0.33 12.58 9.68
CA SER A 18 0.73 13.01 10.59
C SER A 18 1.99 12.14 10.46
N LEU A 19 3.16 12.69 10.81
CA LEU A 19 4.43 11.94 10.78
C LEU A 19 4.38 10.69 11.65
N ASN A 20 3.73 10.78 12.81
CA ASN A 20 3.55 9.63 13.70
C ASN A 20 2.70 8.53 13.04
N ALA A 21 1.55 8.89 12.44
CA ALA A 21 0.70 7.94 11.73
C ALA A 21 1.44 7.28 10.55
N ARG A 22 2.26 8.05 9.81
CA ARG A 22 3.10 7.52 8.72
C ARG A 22 4.13 6.51 9.24
N SER A 23 4.82 6.83 10.34
CA SER A 23 5.82 5.95 10.97
C SER A 23 5.20 4.64 11.45
N ILE A 24 4.05 4.72 12.14
CA ILE A 24 3.30 3.55 12.59
C ILE A 24 2.86 2.70 11.38
N GLY A 25 2.34 3.34 10.32
CA GLY A 25 1.91 2.66 9.11
C GLY A 25 3.04 1.89 8.42
N ILE A 26 4.26 2.44 8.38
CA ILE A 26 5.43 1.75 7.82
C ILE A 26 5.76 0.50 8.63
N LYS A 27 5.87 0.63 9.95
CA LYS A 27 6.19 -0.50 10.85
C LYS A 27 5.13 -1.59 10.73
N PHE A 28 3.86 -1.21 10.68
CA PHE A 28 2.76 -2.17 10.62
C PHE A 28 2.68 -2.87 9.26
N ALA A 29 2.91 -2.17 8.15
CA ALA A 29 2.95 -2.78 6.82
C ALA A 29 4.12 -3.77 6.67
N GLN A 30 5.29 -3.45 7.23
CA GLN A 30 6.42 -4.38 7.28
C GLN A 30 6.08 -5.64 8.08
N LYS A 31 5.45 -5.46 9.25
CA LYS A 31 5.02 -6.58 10.09
C LYS A 31 4.01 -7.49 9.37
N ILE A 32 2.97 -6.92 8.78
CA ILE A 32 1.99 -7.69 7.98
C ILE A 32 2.69 -8.41 6.82
N PHE A 33 3.65 -7.77 6.16
CA PHE A 33 4.35 -8.42 5.08
C PHE A 33 5.17 -9.64 5.56
N SER A 34 5.83 -9.54 6.71
CA SER A 34 6.68 -10.61 7.27
C SER A 34 5.92 -11.72 7.99
N ASP A 35 4.76 -11.43 8.58
CA ASP A 35 4.04 -12.39 9.44
C ASP A 35 3.36 -13.53 8.64
N TYR A 36 3.11 -13.34 7.34
CA TYR A 36 2.48 -14.35 6.49
C TYR A 36 3.48 -15.04 5.57
N LYS A 37 3.27 -16.34 5.32
CA LYS A 37 4.02 -17.08 4.29
C LYS A 37 3.61 -16.54 2.92
N ARG A 38 4.54 -15.86 2.26
CA ARG A 38 4.36 -15.25 0.94
C ARG A 38 5.32 -15.88 -0.09
N PRO A 39 4.98 -15.86 -1.38
CA PRO A 39 5.93 -16.25 -2.42
C PRO A 39 7.13 -15.30 -2.44
N SER A 40 8.28 -15.77 -2.91
CA SER A 40 9.52 -14.97 -2.97
C SER A 40 9.40 -13.72 -3.83
N TRP A 41 8.49 -13.72 -4.80
CA TRP A 41 8.20 -12.58 -5.68
C TRP A 41 7.23 -11.58 -5.06
N ALA A 42 6.68 -11.85 -3.86
CA ALA A 42 5.78 -10.90 -3.23
C ALA A 42 6.47 -9.56 -2.95
N SER A 43 5.74 -8.46 -3.07
CA SER A 43 6.32 -7.12 -2.87
C SER A 43 5.51 -6.26 -1.90
N LEU A 44 6.22 -5.51 -1.05
CA LEU A 44 5.66 -4.44 -0.23
C LEU A 44 6.01 -3.10 -0.87
N ARG A 45 5.00 -2.27 -1.15
CA ARG A 45 5.16 -0.97 -1.83
C ARG A 45 4.53 0.14 -1.02
N LYS A 46 5.21 1.29 -0.96
CA LYS A 46 4.66 2.51 -0.36
C LYS A 46 4.14 3.43 -1.48
N ILE A 47 2.90 3.89 -1.35
CA ILE A 47 2.22 4.79 -2.29
C ILE A 47 1.85 6.07 -1.54
N ASN A 48 2.10 7.23 -2.14
CA ASN A 48 1.65 8.51 -1.60
C ASN A 48 0.39 8.95 -2.37
N GLU A 49 -0.54 9.58 -1.66
CA GLU A 49 -1.73 10.19 -2.27
C GLU A 49 -1.38 11.10 -3.45
N GLY A 50 -2.08 10.93 -4.56
CA GLY A 50 -1.88 11.67 -5.82
C GLY A 50 -0.69 11.18 -6.65
N HIS A 51 -0.01 10.11 -6.22
CA HIS A 51 1.08 9.46 -6.95
C HIS A 51 0.86 7.93 -6.99
N GLU A 52 -0.40 7.51 -7.09
CA GLU A 52 -0.80 6.13 -7.26
C GLU A 52 -0.27 5.59 -8.60
N GLN A 53 0.46 4.48 -8.58
CA GLN A 53 0.89 3.81 -9.80
C GLN A 53 -0.30 3.06 -10.45
N ILE A 54 -0.28 2.91 -11.78
CA ILE A 54 -1.34 2.21 -12.55
C ILE A 54 -1.68 0.84 -11.93
N LEU A 55 -0.66 0.04 -11.57
CA LEU A 55 -0.85 -1.28 -10.95
C LEU A 55 -1.65 -1.26 -9.64
N PHE A 56 -1.57 -0.18 -8.85
CA PHE A 56 -2.38 -0.02 -7.64
C PHE A 56 -3.80 0.41 -7.98
N GLN A 57 -3.95 1.33 -8.95
CA GLN A 57 -5.25 1.84 -9.37
C GLN A 57 -6.13 0.73 -9.97
N GLU A 58 -5.56 -0.13 -10.82
CA GLU A 58 -6.24 -1.27 -11.45
C GLU A 58 -6.88 -2.26 -10.45
N LYS A 59 -6.50 -2.20 -9.16
CA LYS A 59 -7.12 -3.03 -8.11
C LYS A 59 -8.52 -2.57 -7.71
N PHE A 60 -8.92 -1.35 -8.07
CA PHE A 60 -10.22 -0.77 -7.70
C PHE A 60 -11.07 -0.56 -8.96
N LYS A 61 -12.35 -0.96 -8.92
CA LYS A 61 -13.30 -0.66 -10.00
C LYS A 61 -13.48 0.86 -10.08
N ASP A 62 -13.53 1.40 -11.31
CA ASP A 62 -13.65 2.82 -11.64
C ASP A 62 -12.39 3.69 -11.46
N SER A 63 -11.21 3.07 -11.48
CA SER A 63 -9.91 3.76 -11.35
C SER A 63 -9.61 4.80 -12.44
N PHE A 64 -10.36 4.82 -13.54
CA PHE A 64 -10.21 5.81 -14.62
C PHE A 64 -10.97 7.13 -14.39
N TYR A 65 -11.84 7.22 -13.38
CA TYR A 65 -12.67 8.42 -13.12
C TYR A 65 -12.13 9.33 -12.00
N PHE A 66 -10.96 9.02 -11.44
CA PHE A 66 -10.35 9.78 -10.33
C PHE A 66 -9.06 10.54 -10.73
N PHE A 67 -8.83 10.77 -12.03
CA PHE A 67 -7.81 11.70 -12.55
C PHE A 67 -8.47 12.89 -13.25
#